data_AF-A0A9D9Q2K9-F1
#
_entry.id   AF-A0A9D9Q2K9-F1
#
_cell.length_a   1.000
_cell.length_b   1.000
_cell.length_c   1.000
_cell.angle_alpha   90.00
_cell.angle_beta   90.00
_cell.angle_gamma   90.00
#
_symmetry.space_group_name_H-M   'P 1'
#
loop_
_entity.id
_entity.type
_entity.pdbx_description
1 polymer ?
#
loop_
_entity_poly.entity_id
_entity_poly.type
_entity_poly.pdbx_seq_one_letter_code
_entity_poly.pdbx_strand_id
1 'polypeptide(L)'
;MTIRKEQPKDFREVENLTREAFWNVYRPGCTEHFVLNRYRTSPDFVPELDFVMEEDGKIIGHVMYSKAELVLNDGTRIPSWTFGPISIHPDYQRKGYGLKLLNHSLAKARELGVGFLCMEGNINFYKHAGFGLASKMKIHYHSEPKEAEVPFFLAQELIPGWLKEREATYCPPKGYFVADTMPEAFEAYESTFPKKEKILRKGQLPQLCQSCGMPLTSVEDCGTNADGSPNFDYCKYCYAEGKFLQECTMDEMIENCSQYVDEVNKQMPKPLTRDEYKKMMYGFFPMLKRWREKT
;
A
#
# COMPACT_ATOMS: atom_id res chain seq x y z
N MET A 1 27.69 -12.73 -2.09
CA MET A 1 26.73 -11.79 -1.49
C MET A 1 27.34 -10.42 -1.27
N THR A 2 26.77 -9.39 -1.89
CA THR A 2 27.18 -7.98 -1.71
C THR A 2 25.93 -7.11 -1.50
N ILE A 3 25.99 -6.13 -0.60
CA ILE A 3 24.98 -5.06 -0.50
C ILE A 3 25.67 -3.76 -0.89
N ARG A 4 25.08 -3.05 -1.85
CA ARG A 4 25.62 -1.80 -2.39
C ARG A 4 24.49 -0.83 -2.72
N LYS A 5 24.81 0.45 -2.88
CA LYS A 5 23.83 1.42 -3.38
C LYS A 5 23.36 1.03 -4.78
N GLU A 6 22.09 1.26 -5.07
CA GLU A 6 21.53 1.16 -6.41
C GLU A 6 22.25 2.15 -7.36
N GLN A 7 22.38 1.78 -8.61
CA GLN A 7 22.86 2.64 -9.70
C GLN A 7 21.82 2.73 -10.81
N PRO A 8 21.83 3.78 -11.64
CA PRO A 8 20.88 3.92 -12.75
C PRO A 8 20.78 2.73 -13.71
N LYS A 9 21.89 1.99 -13.89
CA LYS A 9 21.91 0.76 -14.70
C LYS A 9 21.08 -0.39 -14.10
N ASP A 10 20.81 -0.37 -12.80
CA ASP A 10 20.08 -1.41 -12.08
C ASP A 10 18.56 -1.20 -12.12
N PHE A 11 18.10 0.03 -12.44
CA PHE A 11 16.72 0.45 -12.19
C PHE A 11 15.67 -0.50 -12.75
N ARG A 12 15.80 -0.94 -14.00
CA ARG A 12 14.83 -1.83 -14.64
C ARG A 12 14.85 -3.23 -14.02
N GLU A 13 16.03 -3.75 -13.66
CA GLU A 13 16.16 -5.05 -13.00
C GLU A 13 15.51 -5.02 -11.62
N VAL A 14 15.73 -3.94 -10.86
CA VAL A 14 15.15 -3.75 -9.53
C VAL A 14 13.63 -3.53 -9.57
N GLU A 15 13.14 -2.80 -10.56
CA GLU A 15 11.69 -2.66 -10.80
C GLU A 15 11.07 -4.03 -11.09
N ASN A 16 11.70 -4.85 -11.94
CA ASN A 16 11.23 -6.20 -12.23
C ASN A 16 11.30 -7.11 -10.98
N LEU A 17 12.40 -7.04 -10.20
CA LEU A 17 12.53 -7.73 -8.92
C LEU A 17 11.40 -7.37 -7.95
N THR A 18 11.12 -6.08 -7.81
CA THR A 18 10.04 -5.58 -6.95
C THR A 18 8.68 -6.07 -7.45
N ARG A 19 8.47 -6.04 -8.78
CA ARG A 19 7.27 -6.59 -9.39
C ARG A 19 7.12 -8.08 -9.06
N GLU A 20 8.16 -8.89 -9.21
CA GLU A 20 8.15 -10.32 -8.86
C GLU A 20 7.90 -10.57 -7.36
N ALA A 21 8.48 -9.75 -6.48
CA ALA A 21 8.34 -9.92 -5.04
C ALA A 21 6.91 -9.61 -4.53
N PHE A 22 6.18 -8.70 -5.19
CA PHE A 22 4.86 -8.22 -4.75
C PHE A 22 3.69 -8.71 -5.59
N TRP A 23 3.92 -9.33 -6.76
CA TRP A 23 2.85 -9.75 -7.68
C TRP A 23 1.85 -10.70 -7.00
N ASN A 24 0.57 -10.29 -6.96
CA ASN A 24 -0.52 -11.02 -6.31
C ASN A 24 -0.34 -11.24 -4.80
N VAL A 25 0.51 -10.46 -4.11
CA VAL A 25 0.72 -10.58 -2.66
C VAL A 25 -0.39 -9.87 -1.88
N TYR A 26 -0.59 -8.57 -2.11
CA TYR A 26 -1.59 -7.77 -1.38
C TYR A 26 -2.88 -7.55 -2.15
N ARG A 27 -2.84 -7.62 -3.48
CA ARG A 27 -3.95 -7.39 -4.40
C ARG A 27 -3.67 -8.12 -5.71
N PRO A 28 -4.66 -8.36 -6.59
CA PRO A 28 -4.39 -8.82 -7.95
C PRO A 28 -3.43 -7.86 -8.68
N GLY A 29 -2.30 -8.38 -9.16
CA GLY A 29 -1.18 -7.57 -9.65
C GLY A 29 -0.32 -6.98 -8.52
N CYS A 30 0.34 -5.86 -8.78
CA CYS A 30 1.08 -5.07 -7.79
C CYS A 30 1.35 -3.66 -8.33
N THR A 31 1.68 -2.69 -7.47
CA THR A 31 1.96 -1.29 -7.86
C THR A 31 3.32 -0.80 -7.37
N GLU A 32 4.00 -1.57 -6.52
CA GLU A 32 5.19 -1.19 -5.78
C GLU A 32 6.38 -0.86 -6.70
N HIS A 33 6.46 -1.52 -7.84
CA HIS A 33 7.49 -1.26 -8.85
C HIS A 33 7.29 0.12 -9.54
N PHE A 34 6.04 0.56 -9.72
CA PHE A 34 5.75 1.91 -10.20
C PHE A 34 5.99 2.96 -9.11
N VAL A 35 5.62 2.67 -7.87
CA VAL A 35 5.95 3.51 -6.70
C VAL A 35 7.45 3.76 -6.66
N LEU A 36 8.27 2.70 -6.70
CA LEU A 36 9.73 2.80 -6.77
C LEU A 36 10.20 3.68 -7.92
N ASN A 37 9.71 3.43 -9.14
CA ASN A 37 10.08 4.19 -10.32
C ASN A 37 9.82 5.71 -10.16
N ARG A 38 8.66 6.08 -9.60
CA ARG A 38 8.29 7.48 -9.35
C ARG A 38 9.10 8.10 -8.21
N TYR A 39 9.44 7.31 -7.20
CA TYR A 39 10.21 7.79 -6.06
C TYR A 39 11.62 8.24 -6.43
N ARG A 40 12.29 7.61 -7.40
CA ARG A 40 13.66 8.01 -7.78
C ARG A 40 13.81 9.47 -8.22
N THR A 41 12.72 10.12 -8.62
CA THR A 41 12.69 11.56 -8.97
C THR A 41 11.99 12.43 -7.91
N SER A 42 11.52 11.83 -6.81
CA SER A 42 10.85 12.54 -5.72
C SER A 42 11.85 13.25 -4.81
N PRO A 43 11.56 14.48 -4.32
CA PRO A 43 12.39 15.14 -3.31
C PRO A 43 12.41 14.40 -1.96
N ASP A 44 11.44 13.51 -1.73
CA ASP A 44 11.34 12.70 -0.52
C ASP A 44 12.23 11.45 -0.58
N PHE A 45 12.74 11.07 -1.74
CA PHE A 45 13.62 9.92 -1.87
C PHE A 45 14.96 10.13 -1.17
N VAL A 46 15.47 9.07 -0.55
CA VAL A 46 16.76 9.07 0.16
C VAL A 46 17.76 8.17 -0.58
N PRO A 47 18.46 8.68 -1.61
CA PRO A 47 19.35 7.88 -2.45
C PRO A 47 20.55 7.30 -1.69
N GLU A 48 20.91 7.87 -0.53
CA GLU A 48 21.95 7.34 0.35
C GLU A 48 21.55 6.04 1.05
N LEU A 49 20.24 5.73 1.10
CA LEU A 49 19.67 4.54 1.72
C LEU A 49 18.98 3.59 0.73
N ASP A 50 19.22 3.80 -0.57
CA ASP A 50 18.69 2.97 -1.63
C ASP A 50 19.69 1.85 -1.98
N PHE A 51 19.36 0.62 -1.57
CA PHE A 51 20.31 -0.49 -1.62
C PHE A 51 19.78 -1.66 -2.44
N VAL A 52 20.69 -2.27 -3.19
CA VAL A 52 20.51 -3.58 -3.83
C VAL A 52 21.35 -4.64 -3.13
N MET A 53 20.82 -5.87 -3.09
CA MET A 53 21.52 -7.06 -2.62
C MET A 53 21.78 -7.98 -3.80
N GLU A 54 23.05 -8.34 -4.00
CA GLU A 54 23.51 -9.17 -5.11
C GLU A 54 24.05 -10.52 -4.63
N GLU A 55 23.65 -11.59 -5.32
CA GLU A 55 24.19 -12.94 -5.17
C GLU A 55 24.49 -13.52 -6.56
N ASP A 56 25.69 -14.08 -6.74
CA ASP A 56 26.16 -14.67 -8.02
C ASP A 56 25.93 -13.76 -9.24
N GLY A 57 26.17 -12.46 -9.08
CA GLY A 57 26.03 -11.45 -10.13
C GLY A 57 24.58 -11.08 -10.49
N LYS A 58 23.59 -11.51 -9.69
CA LYS A 58 22.17 -11.18 -9.87
C LYS A 58 21.66 -10.33 -8.73
N ILE A 59 20.80 -9.35 -9.00
CA ILE A 59 20.12 -8.61 -7.95
C ILE A 59 18.98 -9.45 -7.39
N ILE A 60 19.08 -9.83 -6.11
CA ILE A 60 18.11 -10.69 -5.41
C ILE A 60 17.27 -9.94 -4.38
N GLY A 61 17.64 -8.70 -4.06
CA GLY A 61 16.95 -7.89 -3.06
C GLY A 61 17.14 -6.39 -3.28
N HIS A 62 16.16 -5.61 -2.80
CA HIS A 62 16.18 -4.15 -2.89
C HIS A 62 15.43 -3.53 -1.71
N VAL A 63 15.86 -2.35 -1.26
CA VAL A 63 15.13 -1.51 -0.31
C VAL A 63 15.34 -0.05 -0.64
N MET A 64 14.26 0.73 -0.66
CA MET A 64 14.31 2.19 -0.74
C MET A 64 13.79 2.85 0.54
N TYR A 65 14.21 4.10 0.76
CA TYR A 65 13.74 4.95 1.85
C TYR A 65 13.11 6.24 1.32
N SER A 66 12.09 6.69 2.03
CA SER A 66 11.41 7.97 1.82
C SER A 66 11.46 8.78 3.10
N LYS A 67 11.69 10.09 2.97
CA LYS A 67 11.36 11.06 4.01
C LYS A 67 9.86 10.98 4.29
N ALA A 68 9.52 11.23 5.54
CA ALA A 68 8.16 11.32 6.03
C ALA A 68 8.11 12.37 7.14
N GLU A 69 6.92 12.59 7.69
CA GLU A 69 6.72 13.54 8.77
C GLU A 69 5.81 12.92 9.83
N LEU A 70 6.01 13.34 11.07
CA LEU A 70 5.07 13.17 12.16
C LEU A 70 4.47 14.52 12.50
N VAL A 71 3.17 14.54 12.76
CA VAL A 71 2.44 15.75 13.18
C VAL A 71 2.14 15.63 14.68
N LEU A 72 2.72 16.52 15.49
CA LEU A 72 2.45 16.60 16.92
C LEU A 72 1.04 17.15 17.21
N ASN A 73 0.57 16.99 18.44
CA ASN A 73 -0.75 17.49 18.88
C ASN A 73 -0.93 19.01 18.72
N ASP A 74 0.15 19.79 18.77
CA ASP A 74 0.13 21.25 18.56
C ASP A 74 0.23 21.65 17.07
N GLY A 75 0.25 20.67 16.16
CA GLY A 75 0.40 20.87 14.72
C GLY A 75 1.84 20.96 14.23
N THR A 76 2.84 20.95 15.13
CA THR A 76 4.26 20.95 14.76
C THR A 76 4.60 19.70 13.95
N ARG A 77 5.32 19.88 12.84
CA ARG A 77 5.84 18.78 12.02
C ARG A 77 7.27 18.46 12.42
N ILE A 78 7.55 17.19 12.67
CA ILE A 78 8.92 16.72 12.95
C ILE A 78 9.34 15.68 11.91
N PRO A 79 10.64 15.64 11.54
CA PRO A 79 11.14 14.66 10.57
C PRO A 79 10.95 13.22 11.05
N SER A 80 10.52 12.37 10.11
CA SER A 80 10.57 10.92 10.22
C SER A 80 10.90 10.33 8.85
N TRP A 81 11.01 9.02 8.78
CA TRP A 81 11.29 8.29 7.55
C TRP A 81 10.41 7.05 7.49
N THR A 82 10.26 6.53 6.30
CA THR A 82 9.73 5.19 6.04
C THR A 82 10.65 4.49 5.05
N PHE A 83 10.53 3.18 4.96
CA PHE A 83 11.19 2.39 3.93
C PHE A 83 10.18 1.46 3.31
N GLY A 84 10.34 1.19 2.03
CA GLY A 84 9.36 0.42 1.27
C GLY A 84 9.29 0.89 -0.17
N PRO A 85 9.24 -0.01 -1.16
CA PRO A 85 9.25 -1.45 -0.96
C PRO A 85 10.60 -1.96 -0.45
N ILE A 86 10.53 -3.03 0.35
CA ILE A 86 11.65 -3.94 0.58
C ILE A 86 11.31 -5.24 -0.13
N SER A 87 12.11 -5.58 -1.14
CA SER A 87 11.85 -6.65 -2.09
C SER A 87 12.91 -7.73 -1.94
N ILE A 88 12.50 -8.99 -1.90
CA ILE A 88 13.39 -10.15 -2.06
C ILE A 88 12.78 -11.03 -3.14
N HIS A 89 13.59 -11.43 -4.12
CA HIS A 89 13.16 -12.27 -5.23
C HIS A 89 12.51 -13.56 -4.67
N PRO A 90 11.38 -14.04 -5.22
CA PRO A 90 10.67 -15.21 -4.69
C PRO A 90 11.55 -16.43 -4.39
N ASP A 91 12.49 -16.76 -5.28
CA ASP A 91 13.43 -17.88 -5.12
C ASP A 91 14.42 -17.73 -3.95
N TYR A 92 14.53 -16.53 -3.39
CA TYR A 92 15.44 -16.16 -2.31
C TYR A 92 14.68 -15.81 -1.01
N GLN A 93 13.35 -15.84 -1.01
CA GLN A 93 12.56 -15.57 0.19
C GLN A 93 12.71 -16.68 1.24
N ARG A 94 12.42 -16.35 2.51
CA ARG A 94 12.51 -17.25 3.68
C ARG A 94 13.90 -17.85 3.93
N LYS A 95 14.96 -17.26 3.37
CA LYS A 95 16.38 -17.64 3.59
C LYS A 95 17.15 -16.63 4.46
N GLY A 96 16.46 -15.68 5.08
CA GLY A 96 17.06 -14.64 5.95
C GLY A 96 17.57 -13.39 5.22
N TYR A 97 17.53 -13.34 3.89
CA TYR A 97 18.04 -12.20 3.11
C TYR A 97 17.30 -10.89 3.38
N GLY A 98 15.96 -10.93 3.55
CA GLY A 98 15.19 -9.72 3.87
C GLY A 98 15.65 -9.07 5.18
N LEU A 99 15.87 -9.86 6.23
CA LEU A 99 16.36 -9.36 7.51
C LEU A 99 17.80 -8.84 7.39
N LYS A 100 18.65 -9.51 6.61
CA LYS A 100 20.03 -9.06 6.36
C LYS A 100 20.07 -7.72 5.62
N LEU A 101 19.23 -7.54 4.59
CA LEU A 101 19.12 -6.29 3.84
C LEU A 101 18.63 -5.16 4.74
N LEU A 102 17.55 -5.41 5.48
CA LEU A 102 16.96 -4.44 6.40
C LEU A 102 17.95 -4.02 7.51
N ASN A 103 18.65 -4.97 8.13
CA ASN A 103 19.62 -4.63 9.17
C ASN A 103 20.78 -3.78 8.64
N HIS A 104 21.24 -4.04 7.41
CA HIS A 104 22.25 -3.21 6.76
C HIS A 104 21.73 -1.79 6.53
N SER A 105 20.53 -1.64 5.95
CA SER A 105 19.97 -0.33 5.64
C SER A 105 19.64 0.48 6.90
N LEU A 106 19.16 -0.17 7.98
CA LEU A 106 18.95 0.49 9.27
C LEU A 106 20.24 0.96 9.92
N ALA A 107 21.34 0.21 9.78
CA ALA A 107 22.65 0.68 10.26
C ALA A 107 23.09 1.95 9.51
N LYS A 108 22.93 1.99 8.19
CA LYS A 108 23.21 3.18 7.38
C LYS A 108 22.27 4.34 7.67
N ALA A 109 21.00 4.08 7.94
CA ALA A 109 20.04 5.11 8.36
C ALA A 109 20.48 5.78 9.67
N ARG A 110 20.96 5.00 10.66
CA ARG A 110 21.52 5.55 11.91
C ARG A 110 22.76 6.42 11.66
N GLU A 111 23.68 5.98 10.80
CA GLU A 111 24.87 6.76 10.42
C GLU A 111 24.51 8.11 9.78
N LEU A 112 23.41 8.17 9.03
CA LEU A 112 22.88 9.41 8.41
C LEU A 112 22.06 10.28 9.36
N GLY A 113 21.89 9.89 10.62
CA GLY A 113 21.13 10.66 11.61
C GLY A 113 19.61 10.50 11.49
N VAL A 114 19.11 9.45 10.82
CA VAL A 114 17.68 9.11 10.84
C VAL A 114 17.28 8.78 12.27
N GLY A 115 16.39 9.59 12.83
CA GLY A 115 15.98 9.45 14.22
C GLY A 115 14.82 8.49 14.46
N PHE A 116 13.84 8.46 13.55
CA PHE A 116 12.60 7.73 13.73
C PHE A 116 12.06 7.17 12.42
N LEU A 117 11.67 5.89 12.43
CA LEU A 117 11.04 5.20 11.30
C LEU A 117 9.61 4.77 11.63
N CYS A 118 8.71 4.98 10.67
CA CYS A 118 7.34 4.47 10.62
C CYS A 118 7.18 3.57 9.39
N MET A 119 6.36 2.52 9.46
CA MET A 119 6.06 1.67 8.31
C MET A 119 4.81 0.81 8.54
N GLU A 120 4.15 0.36 7.46
CA GLU A 120 3.08 -0.65 7.52
C GLU A 120 3.58 -2.06 7.13
N GLY A 121 3.33 -3.07 7.97
CA GLY A 121 3.70 -4.44 7.67
C GLY A 121 3.56 -5.43 8.82
N ASN A 122 4.10 -6.63 8.64
CA ASN A 122 3.87 -7.75 9.55
C ASN A 122 4.87 -7.75 10.72
N ILE A 123 4.37 -7.52 11.93
CA ILE A 123 5.17 -7.51 13.17
C ILE A 123 5.98 -8.80 13.36
N ASN A 124 5.52 -9.95 12.86
CA ASN A 124 6.27 -11.21 12.99
C ASN A 124 7.60 -11.22 12.24
N PHE A 125 7.74 -10.39 11.21
CA PHE A 125 9.02 -10.19 10.53
C PHE A 125 9.79 -9.03 11.16
N TYR A 126 9.17 -7.85 11.24
CA TYR A 126 9.88 -6.61 11.59
C TYR A 126 10.30 -6.52 13.05
N LYS A 127 9.69 -7.29 13.97
CA LYS A 127 10.16 -7.39 15.37
C LYS A 127 11.61 -7.84 15.47
N HIS A 128 12.08 -8.66 14.50
CA HIS A 128 13.47 -9.14 14.47
C HIS A 128 14.48 -8.07 14.05
N ALA A 129 14.02 -6.94 13.50
CA ALA A 129 14.83 -5.76 13.18
C ALA A 129 14.67 -4.62 14.22
N GLY A 130 13.92 -4.87 15.29
CA GLY A 130 13.72 -3.92 16.40
C GLY A 130 12.51 -3.00 16.25
N PHE A 131 11.58 -3.29 15.33
CA PHE A 131 10.30 -2.58 15.25
C PHE A 131 9.31 -3.09 16.30
N GLY A 132 8.50 -2.18 16.84
CA GLY A 132 7.35 -2.47 17.68
C GLY A 132 6.07 -1.87 17.11
N LEU A 133 4.93 -2.15 17.75
CA LEU A 133 3.69 -1.44 17.44
C LEU A 133 3.87 0.06 17.74
N ALA A 134 3.52 0.91 16.78
CA ALA A 134 3.69 2.35 16.89
C ALA A 134 2.87 2.96 18.05
N SER A 135 1.72 2.36 18.38
CA SER A 135 0.87 2.75 19.52
C SER A 135 1.61 2.70 20.86
N LYS A 136 2.56 1.77 21.04
CA LYS A 136 3.39 1.68 22.26
C LYS A 136 4.34 2.87 22.43
N MET A 137 4.54 3.64 21.37
CA MET A 137 5.36 4.86 21.32
C MET A 137 4.49 6.12 21.23
N LYS A 138 3.17 6.00 21.43
CA LYS A 138 2.19 7.09 21.27
C LYS A 138 2.19 7.70 19.86
N ILE A 139 2.47 6.88 18.84
CA ILE A 139 2.39 7.28 17.44
C ILE A 139 1.13 6.68 16.83
N HIS A 140 0.27 7.55 16.34
CA HIS A 140 -1.05 7.23 15.82
C HIS A 140 -1.06 7.15 14.30
N TYR A 141 -1.86 6.24 13.77
CA TYR A 141 -2.09 6.15 12.33
C TYR A 141 -3.24 7.09 11.93
N HIS A 142 -3.04 7.96 10.92
CA HIS A 142 -3.98 9.04 10.61
C HIS A 142 -5.42 8.61 10.28
N SER A 143 -5.61 7.38 9.79
CA SER A 143 -6.91 6.84 9.37
C SER A 143 -7.61 6.01 10.43
N GLU A 144 -7.04 5.90 11.62
CA GLU A 144 -7.60 5.10 12.71
C GLU A 144 -7.88 5.98 13.95
N PRO A 145 -8.85 5.62 14.80
CA PRO A 145 -9.05 6.29 16.09
C PRO A 145 -7.76 6.30 16.91
N LYS A 146 -7.51 7.36 17.68
CA LYS A 146 -6.29 7.48 18.51
C LYS A 146 -6.14 6.34 19.53
N GLU A 147 -7.26 5.78 19.97
CA GLU A 147 -7.31 4.69 20.94
C GLU A 147 -7.16 3.31 20.29
N ALA A 148 -7.19 3.22 18.96
CA ALA A 148 -7.08 1.96 18.25
C ALA A 148 -5.64 1.42 18.28
N GLU A 149 -5.51 0.13 18.61
CA GLU A 149 -4.28 -0.60 18.32
C GLU A 149 -4.29 -1.02 16.85
N VAL A 150 -3.34 -0.49 16.07
CA VAL A 150 -3.23 -0.76 14.63
C VAL A 150 -2.13 -1.81 14.42
N PRO A 151 -2.46 -3.10 14.27
CA PRO A 151 -1.49 -4.20 14.37
C PRO A 151 -0.47 -4.25 13.23
N PHE A 152 -0.76 -3.57 12.12
CA PHE A 152 0.15 -3.46 10.97
C PHE A 152 1.02 -2.20 11.02
N PHE A 153 0.74 -1.24 11.91
CA PHE A 153 1.48 0.02 11.95
C PHE A 153 2.63 -0.04 12.97
N LEU A 154 3.85 -0.04 12.44
CA LEU A 154 5.06 -0.31 13.18
C LEU A 154 5.98 0.90 13.21
N ALA A 155 6.73 1.04 14.29
CA ALA A 155 7.71 2.09 14.44
C ALA A 155 8.98 1.64 15.16
N GLN A 156 10.05 2.41 14.95
CA GLN A 156 11.32 2.23 15.64
C GLN A 156 12.02 3.58 15.82
N GLU A 157 12.45 3.86 17.05
CA GLU A 157 13.49 4.86 17.30
C GLU A 157 14.84 4.31 16.87
N LEU A 158 15.45 4.94 15.87
CA LEU A 158 16.81 4.63 15.46
C LEU A 158 17.85 5.37 16.30
N ILE A 159 17.49 6.56 16.79
CA ILE A 159 18.23 7.30 17.81
C ILE A 159 17.38 7.27 19.09
N PRO A 160 17.87 6.67 20.19
CA PRO A 160 17.10 6.58 21.43
C PRO A 160 16.66 7.96 21.95
N GLY A 161 15.38 8.09 22.32
CA GLY A 161 14.83 9.31 22.88
C GLY A 161 14.56 10.43 21.87
N TRP A 162 14.58 10.14 20.56
CA TRP A 162 14.25 11.09 19.50
C TRP A 162 12.87 11.75 19.68
N LEU A 163 11.87 10.95 20.05
CA LEU A 163 10.51 11.45 20.26
C LEU A 163 10.37 12.26 21.54
N LYS A 164 11.26 12.10 22.54
CA LYS A 164 11.17 12.80 23.84
C LYS A 164 9.78 12.67 24.47
N GLU A 165 9.19 11.47 24.42
CA GLU A 165 7.83 11.17 24.92
C GLU A 165 6.68 11.96 24.25
N ARG A 166 6.94 12.62 23.11
CA ARG A 166 5.92 13.36 22.36
C ARG A 166 5.01 12.40 21.60
N GLU A 167 3.72 12.65 21.70
CA GLU A 167 2.67 12.00 20.91
C GLU A 167 2.57 12.65 19.53
N ALA A 168 2.38 11.83 18.49
CA ALA A 168 2.26 12.33 17.12
C ALA A 168 1.38 11.43 16.25
N THR A 169 0.93 11.98 15.13
CA THR A 169 0.21 11.26 14.07
C THR A 169 1.10 11.10 12.85
N TYR A 170 1.12 9.88 12.30
CA TYR A 170 1.77 9.53 11.06
C TYR A 170 0.74 9.39 9.93
N CYS A 171 1.09 9.92 8.77
CA CYS A 171 0.39 9.69 7.51
C CYS A 171 1.39 9.13 6.49
N PRO A 172 1.08 8.02 5.79
CA PRO A 172 1.96 7.50 4.75
C PRO A 172 2.23 8.58 3.69
N PRO A 173 3.47 8.70 3.19
CA PRO A 173 3.79 9.71 2.20
C PRO A 173 2.95 9.53 0.93
N LYS A 174 2.55 10.66 0.32
CA LYS A 174 1.68 10.66 -0.88
C LYS A 174 2.25 9.85 -2.05
N GLY A 175 3.58 9.72 -2.14
CA GLY A 175 4.25 8.95 -3.18
C GLY A 175 3.88 7.46 -3.20
N TYR A 176 3.46 6.89 -2.07
CA TYR A 176 2.99 5.48 -2.00
C TYR A 176 1.66 5.27 -2.75
N PHE A 177 0.87 6.33 -2.93
CA PHE A 177 -0.44 6.30 -3.59
C PHE A 177 -0.37 6.75 -5.06
N VAL A 178 0.83 6.88 -5.64
CA VAL A 178 0.99 7.43 -7.01
C VAL A 178 0.29 6.60 -8.09
N ALA A 179 0.18 5.28 -7.91
CA ALA A 179 -0.58 4.43 -8.82
C ALA A 179 -2.09 4.72 -8.75
N ASP A 180 -2.59 5.06 -7.55
CA ASP A 180 -3.99 5.40 -7.37
C ASP A 180 -4.31 6.78 -7.92
N THR A 181 -3.37 7.74 -7.84
CA THR A 181 -3.56 9.10 -8.38
C THR A 181 -3.26 9.22 -9.88
N MET A 182 -2.45 8.31 -10.43
CA MET A 182 -2.07 8.27 -11.85
C MET A 182 -2.33 6.90 -12.49
N PRO A 183 -3.58 6.39 -12.49
CA PRO A 183 -3.87 5.04 -12.94
C PRO A 183 -3.54 4.82 -14.43
N GLU A 184 -3.78 5.80 -15.30
CA GLU A 184 -3.45 5.67 -16.73
C GLU A 184 -1.93 5.60 -16.96
N ALA A 185 -1.14 6.34 -16.17
CA ALA A 185 0.32 6.29 -16.23
C ALA A 185 0.88 4.97 -15.67
N PHE A 186 0.25 4.46 -14.61
CA PHE A 186 0.58 3.14 -14.07
C PHE A 186 0.34 2.04 -15.11
N GLU A 187 -0.84 1.98 -15.74
CA GLU A 187 -1.16 0.96 -16.75
C GLU A 187 -0.23 1.07 -17.97
N ALA A 188 0.08 2.28 -18.44
CA ALA A 188 1.06 2.48 -19.52
C ALA A 188 2.45 1.96 -19.13
N TYR A 189 2.89 2.20 -17.89
CA TYR A 189 4.17 1.73 -17.40
C TYR A 189 4.21 0.21 -17.19
N GLU A 190 3.19 -0.38 -16.57
CA GLU A 190 3.03 -1.82 -16.39
C GLU A 190 3.01 -2.56 -17.74
N SER A 191 2.44 -1.96 -18.79
CA SER A 191 2.44 -2.54 -20.14
C SER A 191 3.84 -2.73 -20.74
N THR A 192 4.87 -2.07 -20.17
CA THR A 192 6.27 -2.24 -20.58
C THR A 192 6.93 -3.50 -20.00
N PHE A 193 6.28 -4.18 -19.05
CA PHE A 193 6.76 -5.42 -18.45
C PHE A 193 6.10 -6.65 -19.10
N PRO A 194 6.72 -7.84 -18.98
CA PRO A 194 6.08 -9.09 -19.42
C PRO A 194 4.72 -9.28 -18.73
N LYS A 195 3.70 -9.64 -19.51
CA LYS A 195 2.36 -9.93 -19.00
C LYS A 195 2.42 -11.00 -17.91
N LYS A 196 1.73 -10.75 -16.80
CA LYS A 196 1.53 -11.71 -15.72
C LYS A 196 0.04 -11.78 -15.38
N GLU A 197 -0.40 -12.95 -14.94
CA GLU A 197 -1.79 -13.17 -14.56
C GLU A 197 -2.10 -12.51 -13.21
N LYS A 198 -3.17 -11.71 -13.17
CA LYS A 198 -3.73 -11.14 -11.94
C LYS A 198 -4.69 -12.17 -11.32
N ILE A 199 -4.55 -12.46 -10.03
CA ILE A 199 -5.41 -13.44 -9.33
C ILE A 199 -5.82 -12.96 -7.94
N LEU A 200 -7.04 -13.33 -7.56
CA LEU A 200 -7.55 -13.19 -6.20
C LEU A 200 -7.04 -14.34 -5.33
N ARG A 201 -6.52 -14.02 -4.15
CA ARG A 201 -6.00 -15.00 -3.18
C ARG A 201 -6.50 -14.70 -1.78
N LYS A 202 -6.75 -15.76 -1.01
CA LYS A 202 -7.01 -15.63 0.42
C LYS A 202 -5.83 -14.95 1.12
N GLY A 203 -6.12 -13.94 1.94
CA GLY A 203 -5.12 -13.17 2.68
C GLY A 203 -4.64 -11.90 1.98
N GLN A 204 -5.08 -11.64 0.74
CA GLN A 204 -4.97 -10.31 0.13
C GLN A 204 -5.84 -9.29 0.90
N LEU A 205 -5.53 -8.01 0.71
CA LEU A 205 -6.34 -6.92 1.24
C LEU A 205 -7.75 -6.98 0.64
N PRO A 206 -8.79 -6.61 1.41
CA PRO A 206 -10.17 -6.59 0.90
C PRO A 206 -10.26 -5.83 -0.43
N GLN A 207 -10.74 -6.52 -1.46
CA GLN A 207 -11.01 -5.92 -2.76
C GLN A 207 -12.48 -5.52 -2.79
N LEU A 208 -12.74 -4.25 -3.10
CA LEU A 208 -14.09 -3.69 -3.18
C LEU A 208 -14.32 -3.14 -4.58
N CYS A 209 -15.53 -3.33 -5.09
CA CYS A 209 -15.96 -2.70 -6.32
C CYS A 209 -15.82 -1.17 -6.19
N GLN A 210 -15.00 -0.57 -7.05
CA GLN A 210 -14.68 0.85 -7.11
C GLN A 210 -15.82 1.71 -7.71
N SER A 211 -17.04 1.18 -7.69
CA SER A 211 -18.29 1.86 -8.05
C SER A 211 -19.35 1.73 -6.97
N CYS A 212 -19.61 0.52 -6.43
CA CYS A 212 -20.69 0.31 -5.46
C CYS A 212 -20.22 -0.17 -4.08
N GLY A 213 -18.91 -0.39 -3.89
CA GLY A 213 -18.36 -0.90 -2.64
C GLY A 213 -18.59 -2.39 -2.37
N MET A 214 -19.23 -3.12 -3.29
CA MET A 214 -19.45 -4.57 -3.13
C MET A 214 -18.12 -5.34 -3.00
N PRO A 215 -17.95 -6.22 -2.01
CA PRO A 215 -16.77 -7.07 -1.90
C PRO A 215 -16.57 -7.96 -3.13
N LEU A 216 -15.34 -8.04 -3.63
CA LEU A 216 -14.91 -8.90 -4.72
C LEU A 216 -14.14 -10.08 -4.11
N THR A 217 -14.87 -11.13 -3.72
CA THR A 217 -14.29 -12.27 -2.99
C THR A 217 -13.82 -13.40 -3.89
N SER A 218 -14.35 -13.42 -5.11
CA SER A 218 -14.11 -14.44 -6.13
C SER A 218 -14.08 -13.80 -7.53
N VAL A 219 -13.56 -14.52 -8.52
CA VAL A 219 -13.52 -14.03 -9.91
C VAL A 219 -14.94 -13.90 -10.47
N GLU A 220 -15.87 -14.69 -9.96
CA GLU A 220 -17.30 -14.67 -10.29
C GLU A 220 -18.01 -13.41 -9.80
N ASP A 221 -17.42 -12.66 -8.85
CA ASP A 221 -17.93 -11.37 -8.41
C ASP A 221 -17.45 -10.22 -9.33
N CYS A 222 -16.32 -10.42 -10.02
CA CYS A 222 -15.66 -9.44 -10.86
C CYS A 222 -16.41 -9.19 -12.18
N GLY A 223 -16.32 -7.95 -12.67
CA GLY A 223 -16.75 -7.57 -14.00
C GLY A 223 -15.81 -8.09 -15.09
N THR A 224 -16.04 -7.69 -16.34
CA THR A 224 -15.20 -8.09 -17.48
C THR A 224 -14.71 -6.88 -18.28
N ASN A 225 -13.45 -6.96 -18.72
CA ASN A 225 -12.83 -6.01 -19.65
C ASN A 225 -13.32 -6.28 -21.09
N ALA A 226 -12.99 -5.38 -22.02
CA ALA A 226 -13.37 -5.51 -23.43
C ALA A 226 -12.79 -6.77 -24.12
N ASP A 227 -11.65 -7.26 -23.62
CA ASP A 227 -11.01 -8.50 -24.09
C ASP A 227 -11.56 -9.78 -23.40
N GLY A 228 -12.58 -9.64 -22.55
CA GLY A 228 -13.19 -10.75 -21.80
C GLY A 228 -12.44 -11.13 -20.52
N SER A 229 -11.29 -10.53 -20.23
CA SER A 229 -10.56 -10.82 -18.99
C SER A 229 -11.31 -10.25 -17.76
N PRO A 230 -11.15 -10.85 -16.55
CA PRO A 230 -11.75 -10.32 -15.34
C PRO A 230 -11.28 -8.89 -15.01
N ASN A 231 -12.21 -8.06 -14.55
CA ASN A 231 -11.94 -6.72 -14.03
C ASN A 231 -11.93 -6.76 -12.50
N PHE A 232 -10.77 -6.54 -11.90
CA PHE A 232 -10.59 -6.60 -10.44
C PHE A 232 -10.94 -5.29 -9.72
N ASP A 233 -11.33 -4.24 -10.45
CA ASP A 233 -11.76 -2.97 -9.87
C ASP A 233 -13.28 -2.90 -9.71
N TYR A 234 -14.06 -3.57 -10.57
CA TYR A 234 -15.51 -3.44 -10.61
C TYR A 234 -16.20 -4.80 -10.56
N CYS A 235 -17.37 -4.85 -9.93
CA CYS A 235 -18.17 -6.08 -9.91
C CYS A 235 -18.95 -6.29 -11.21
N LYS A 236 -19.39 -7.54 -11.44
CA LYS A 236 -20.22 -7.93 -12.59
C LYS A 236 -21.54 -7.17 -12.74
N TYR A 237 -22.03 -6.57 -11.65
CA TYR A 237 -23.27 -5.78 -11.68
C TYR A 237 -23.04 -4.31 -12.06
N CYS A 238 -21.81 -3.83 -11.94
CA CYS A 238 -21.45 -2.46 -12.31
C CYS A 238 -20.79 -2.38 -13.69
N TYR A 239 -20.00 -3.39 -14.08
CA TYR A 239 -19.13 -3.32 -15.24
C TYR A 239 -19.03 -4.65 -15.98
N ALA A 240 -19.22 -4.65 -17.29
CA ALA A 240 -19.02 -5.80 -18.15
C ALA A 240 -18.63 -5.37 -19.57
N GLU A 241 -17.87 -6.20 -20.27
CA GLU A 241 -17.43 -5.97 -21.65
C GLU A 241 -16.74 -4.61 -21.86
N GLY A 242 -16.00 -4.14 -20.85
CA GLY A 242 -15.27 -2.87 -20.95
C GLY A 242 -16.12 -1.60 -20.73
N LYS A 243 -17.38 -1.72 -20.27
CA LYS A 243 -18.28 -0.58 -20.05
C LYS A 243 -19.07 -0.71 -18.74
N PHE A 244 -19.44 0.44 -18.18
CA PHE A 244 -20.40 0.47 -17.07
C PHE A 244 -21.79 0.07 -17.58
N LEU A 245 -22.49 -0.76 -16.81
CA LEU A 245 -23.81 -1.27 -17.16
C LEU A 245 -24.94 -0.26 -16.90
N GLN A 246 -24.65 0.78 -16.12
CA GLN A 246 -25.61 1.81 -15.74
C GLN A 246 -24.92 3.18 -15.79
N GLU A 247 -25.50 4.12 -16.52
CA GLU A 247 -25.18 5.54 -16.41
C GLU A 247 -26.01 6.13 -15.28
N CYS A 248 -25.37 6.41 -14.14
CA CYS A 248 -26.02 6.98 -12.97
C CYS A 248 -25.06 7.89 -12.23
N THR A 249 -25.63 8.82 -11.47
CA THR A 249 -24.94 9.63 -10.48
C THR A 249 -24.53 8.80 -9.26
N MET A 250 -23.65 9.35 -8.43
CA MET A 250 -23.29 8.72 -7.16
C MET A 250 -24.52 8.59 -6.24
N ASP A 251 -25.40 9.59 -6.20
CA ASP A 251 -26.63 9.58 -5.40
C ASP A 251 -27.57 8.45 -5.81
N GLU A 252 -27.78 8.27 -7.12
CA GLU A 252 -28.58 7.15 -7.65
C GLU A 252 -27.94 5.80 -7.33
N MET A 253 -26.61 5.69 -7.40
CA MET A 253 -25.91 4.45 -7.00
C MET A 253 -26.11 4.16 -5.51
N ILE A 254 -25.99 5.18 -4.64
CA ILE A 254 -26.23 5.05 -3.19
C ILE A 254 -27.67 4.60 -2.93
N GLU A 255 -28.64 5.21 -3.62
CA GLU A 255 -30.04 4.86 -3.49
C GLU A 255 -30.29 3.39 -3.87
N ASN A 256 -29.72 2.95 -5.00
CA ASN A 256 -29.82 1.56 -5.47
C ASN A 256 -29.15 0.58 -4.50
N CYS A 257 -27.93 0.88 -4.05
CA CYS A 257 -27.20 0.03 -3.09
C CYS A 257 -27.93 -0.07 -1.74
N SER A 258 -28.61 1.00 -1.32
CA SER A 258 -29.30 1.05 -0.03
C SER A 258 -30.47 0.06 0.08
N GLN A 259 -31.00 -0.41 -1.05
CA GLN A 259 -32.06 -1.42 -1.09
C GLN A 259 -31.59 -2.79 -0.59
N TYR A 260 -30.28 -3.04 -0.60
CA TYR A 260 -29.67 -4.31 -0.18
C TYR A 260 -29.20 -4.30 1.28
N VAL A 261 -29.59 -3.29 2.08
CA VAL A 261 -29.18 -3.18 3.50
C VAL A 261 -29.53 -4.43 4.31
N ASP A 262 -30.65 -5.08 4.02
CA ASP A 262 -31.07 -6.30 4.72
C ASP A 262 -30.12 -7.48 4.43
N GLU A 263 -29.59 -7.59 3.21
CA GLU A 263 -28.59 -8.61 2.87
C GLU A 263 -27.26 -8.33 3.58
N VAL A 264 -26.84 -7.07 3.65
CA VAL A 264 -25.64 -6.64 4.40
C VAL A 264 -25.79 -6.95 5.89
N ASN A 265 -26.97 -6.67 6.45
CA ASN A 265 -27.28 -6.88 7.87
C ASN A 265 -27.15 -8.34 8.31
N LYS A 266 -27.27 -9.32 7.40
CA LYS A 266 -27.07 -10.74 7.71
C LYS A 266 -25.64 -11.06 8.19
N GLN A 267 -24.66 -10.21 7.84
CA GLN A 267 -23.25 -10.41 8.19
C GLN A 267 -22.74 -9.39 9.22
N MET A 268 -23.59 -8.45 9.65
CA MET A 268 -23.21 -7.37 10.55
C MET A 268 -23.52 -7.72 12.01
N PRO A 269 -22.61 -7.44 12.96
CA PRO A 269 -22.89 -7.62 14.39
C PRO A 269 -24.05 -6.75 14.89
N LYS A 270 -24.24 -5.58 14.28
CA LYS A 270 -25.33 -4.66 14.55
C LYS A 270 -26.00 -4.27 13.23
N PRO A 271 -27.29 -4.61 13.03
CA PRO A 271 -28.03 -4.18 11.85
C PRO A 271 -28.09 -2.66 11.74
N LEU A 272 -28.03 -2.17 10.50
CA LEU A 272 -28.17 -0.78 10.13
C LEU A 272 -29.56 -0.54 9.52
N THR A 273 -30.13 0.64 9.78
CA THR A 273 -31.23 1.16 8.98
C THR A 273 -30.74 1.56 7.59
N ARG A 274 -31.67 1.68 6.63
CA ARG A 274 -31.36 2.16 5.27
C ARG A 274 -30.69 3.55 5.29
N ASP A 275 -31.15 4.46 6.14
CA ASP A 275 -30.60 5.82 6.24
C ASP A 275 -29.19 5.82 6.85
N GLU A 276 -28.94 5.00 7.87
CA GLU A 276 -27.58 4.83 8.43
C GLU A 276 -26.64 4.24 7.37
N TYR A 277 -27.11 3.26 6.59
CA TYR A 277 -26.30 2.67 5.53
C TYR A 277 -26.02 3.65 4.39
N LYS A 278 -27.00 4.47 3.98
CA LYS A 278 -26.79 5.58 3.03
C LYS A 278 -25.74 6.57 3.55
N LYS A 279 -25.83 6.96 4.83
CA LYS A 279 -24.87 7.87 5.45
C LYS A 279 -23.44 7.30 5.43
N MET A 280 -23.28 6.01 5.65
CA MET A 280 -21.98 5.33 5.51
C MET A 280 -21.49 5.38 4.06
N MET A 281 -22.35 5.09 3.08
CA MET A 281 -21.98 5.17 1.66
C MET A 281 -21.61 6.59 1.23
N TYR A 282 -22.29 7.63 1.72
CA TYR A 282 -21.90 9.03 1.46
C TYR A 282 -20.50 9.38 1.98
N GLY A 283 -20.08 8.77 3.10
CA GLY A 283 -18.71 8.92 3.60
C GLY A 283 -17.66 8.16 2.77
N PHE A 284 -18.06 7.05 2.14
CA PHE A 284 -17.14 6.11 1.50
C PHE A 284 -17.04 6.24 -0.03
N PHE A 285 -18.17 6.37 -0.74
CA PHE A 285 -18.23 6.40 -2.20
C PHE A 285 -17.37 7.49 -2.85
N PRO A 286 -17.23 8.71 -2.28
CA PRO A 286 -16.33 9.72 -2.84
C PRO A 286 -14.86 9.28 -2.97
N MET A 287 -14.45 8.23 -2.24
CA MET A 287 -13.09 7.68 -2.31
C MET A 287 -12.91 6.61 -3.41
N LEU A 288 -14.01 6.11 -4.01
CA LEU A 288 -13.98 5.07 -5.03
C LEU A 288 -13.60 5.63 -6.41
N LYS A 289 -12.85 4.85 -7.21
CA LYS A 289 -12.33 5.30 -8.52
C LYS A 289 -13.39 5.91 -9.45
N ARG A 290 -14.63 5.40 -9.46
CA ARG A 290 -15.69 5.92 -10.32
C ARG A 290 -16.16 7.32 -9.94
N TRP A 291 -16.12 7.66 -8.64
CA TRP A 291 -16.74 8.88 -8.11
C TRP A 291 -15.73 9.92 -7.65
N ARG A 292 -14.49 9.51 -7.37
CA ARG A 292 -13.44 10.41 -6.92
C ARG A 292 -13.17 11.47 -7.97
N GLU A 293 -13.31 12.73 -7.59
CA GLU A 293 -12.95 13.86 -8.43
C GLU A 293 -11.45 13.76 -8.80
N LYS A 294 -11.13 13.94 -10.08
CA LYS A 294 -9.74 14.06 -10.53
C LYS A 294 -9.25 15.43 -10.05
N THR A 295 -8.56 15.46 -8.91
CA THR A 295 -7.82 16.64 -8.44
C THR A 295 -6.48 16.78 -9.15
#